data_AF-A0A948GXT3-F1
#
_entry.id   AF-A0A948GXT3-F1
#
_cell.length_a   1.000
_cell.length_b   1.000
_cell.length_c   1.000
_cell.angle_alpha   90.00
_cell.angle_beta   90.00
_cell.angle_gamma   90.00
#
_symmetry.space_group_name_H-M   'P 1'
#
loop_
_entity.id
_entity.type
_entity.pdbx_description
1 polymer ?
#
loop_
_entity_poly.entity_id
_entity_poly.type
_entity_poly.pdbx_seq_one_letter_code
_entity_poly.pdbx_strand_id
1 'polypeptide(L)'
;THGRPTGWLVPAEFKERWTLILGSSREKLPSLLNDLKKVDVFYHDSDHSYENMMFEFKEAEKYLASSKVLISDDVSDTLAFRDFTAARRNRCLVLFKTGIVKL
;
A
#
# COMPACT_ATOMS: atom_id res chain seq x y z
N THR A 1 19.62 11.56 -8.63
CA THR A 1 18.64 12.64 -8.37
C THR A 1 18.87 13.16 -6.96
N HIS A 2 19.91 13.96 -6.74
CA HIS A 2 20.24 14.46 -5.40
C HIS A 2 19.77 15.92 -5.28
N GLY A 3 18.96 16.22 -4.25
CA GLY A 3 18.64 17.59 -3.84
C GLY A 3 17.18 18.03 -3.91
N ARG A 4 16.26 17.23 -4.46
CA ARG A 4 14.83 17.58 -4.43
C ARG A 4 14.12 16.87 -3.27
N PRO A 5 13.32 17.57 -2.45
CA PRO A 5 12.62 16.94 -1.32
C PRO A 5 11.53 15.98 -1.83
N THR A 6 11.16 15.00 -1.00
CA THR A 6 10.00 14.14 -1.28
C THR A 6 8.76 14.97 -1.57
N GLY A 7 8.01 14.59 -2.61
CA GLY A 7 6.84 15.34 -3.07
C GLY A 7 7.13 16.51 -4.01
N TRP A 8 8.38 16.75 -4.42
CA TRP A 8 8.72 17.86 -5.32
C TRP A 8 7.98 17.83 -6.68
N LEU A 9 7.59 16.64 -7.15
CA LEU A 9 6.88 16.44 -8.41
C LEU A 9 5.35 16.59 -8.28
N VAL A 10 4.82 16.72 -7.05
CA VAL A 10 3.38 16.89 -6.83
C VAL A 10 2.96 18.28 -7.32
N PRO A 11 2.03 18.38 -8.30
CA PRO A 11 1.49 19.65 -8.78
C PRO A 11 0.86 20.49 -7.66
N ALA A 12 0.89 21.82 -7.80
CA ALA A 12 0.46 22.74 -6.75
C ALA A 12 -1.00 22.51 -6.34
N GLU A 13 -1.87 22.25 -7.31
CA GLU A 13 -3.30 21.93 -7.14
C GLU A 13 -3.57 20.64 -6.35
N PHE A 14 -2.55 19.78 -6.16
CA PHE A 14 -2.66 18.54 -5.40
C PHE A 14 -1.91 18.57 -4.08
N LYS A 15 -1.10 19.59 -3.80
CA LYS A 15 -0.31 19.67 -2.57
C LYS A 15 -1.17 19.74 -1.30
N GLU A 16 -2.32 20.41 -1.34
CA GLU A 16 -3.23 20.49 -0.18
C GLU A 16 -3.83 19.13 0.21
N ARG A 17 -3.87 18.18 -0.74
CA ARG A 17 -4.39 16.82 -0.53
C ARG A 17 -3.28 15.78 -0.37
N TRP A 18 -2.03 16.22 -0.27
CA TRP A 18 -0.87 15.36 -0.15
C TRP A 18 -0.18 15.57 1.20
N THR A 19 0.01 14.48 1.94
CA THR A 19 0.67 14.50 3.25
C THR A 19 1.87 13.57 3.23
N LEU A 20 3.05 14.11 3.56
CA LEU A 20 4.24 13.31 3.83
C LEU A 20 4.29 12.91 5.30
N ILE A 21 4.39 11.61 5.55
CA ILE A 21 4.56 11.08 6.91
C ILE A 21 5.94 10.42 6.97
N LEU A 22 6.84 10.99 7.75
CA LEU A 22 8.20 10.49 7.91
C LEU A 22 8.26 9.47 9.06
N GLY A 23 8.90 8.33 8.80
CA GLY A 23 9.10 7.24 9.77
C GLY A 23 8.89 5.87 9.14
N SER A 24 9.13 4.81 9.92
CA SER A 24 8.88 3.45 9.48
C SER A 24 7.37 3.20 9.31
N SER A 25 6.97 2.50 8.24
CA SER A 25 5.57 2.10 8.05
C SER A 25 5.08 1.23 9.21
N ARG A 26 5.94 0.42 9.83
CA ARG A 26 5.60 -0.35 11.03
C ARG A 26 5.09 0.49 12.20
N GLU A 27 5.59 1.72 12.33
CA GLU A 27 5.19 2.64 13.38
C GLU A 27 4.07 3.57 12.93
N LYS A 28 4.14 4.09 11.70
CA LYS A 28 3.26 5.16 11.22
C LYS A 28 1.96 4.67 10.63
N LEU A 29 1.99 3.54 9.91
CA LEU A 29 0.83 3.03 9.19
C LEU A 29 -0.35 2.70 10.13
N PRO A 30 -0.16 2.00 11.26
CA PRO A 30 -1.29 1.68 12.14
C PRO A 30 -2.00 2.91 12.70
N SER A 31 -1.22 3.93 13.14
CA SER A 31 -1.78 5.18 13.65
C SER A 31 -2.52 5.95 12.56
N LEU A 32 -1.90 6.07 11.37
CA LEU A 32 -2.50 6.76 10.23
C LEU A 32 -3.83 6.13 9.83
N LEU A 33 -3.85 4.81 9.66
CA LEU A 33 -5.07 4.11 9.27
C LEU A 33 -6.16 4.23 10.34
N ASN A 34 -5.78 4.18 11.61
CA ASN A 34 -6.71 4.45 12.70
C ASN A 34 -7.28 5.87 12.64
N ASP A 35 -6.51 6.88 12.23
CA ASP A 35 -7.01 8.25 12.12
C ASP A 35 -7.92 8.43 10.88
N LEU A 36 -7.56 7.80 9.77
CA LEU A 36 -8.35 7.84 8.52
C LEU A 36 -9.67 7.09 8.63
N LYS A 37 -9.72 6.02 9.44
CA LYS A 37 -10.87 5.09 9.63
C LYS A 37 -11.32 4.31 8.40
N LYS A 38 -11.08 4.84 7.20
CA LYS A 38 -11.46 4.25 5.93
C LYS A 38 -10.45 4.63 4.85
N VAL A 39 -10.08 3.65 4.03
CA VAL A 39 -9.23 3.82 2.86
C VAL A 39 -9.93 3.25 1.64
N ASP A 40 -9.80 3.94 0.50
CA ASP A 40 -10.37 3.49 -0.77
C ASP A 40 -9.36 2.76 -1.66
N VAL A 41 -8.08 3.16 -1.58
CA VAL A 41 -6.96 2.55 -2.31
C VAL A 41 -5.74 2.53 -1.41
N PHE A 42 -5.09 1.37 -1.31
CA PHE A 42 -3.79 1.20 -0.67
C PHE A 42 -2.75 0.79 -1.72
N TYR A 43 -1.58 1.42 -1.73
CA TYR A 43 -0.50 1.15 -2.68
C TYR A 43 0.79 0.85 -1.92
N HIS A 44 1.37 -0.32 -2.15
CA HIS A 44 2.65 -0.76 -1.58
C HIS A 44 3.76 -0.68 -2.63
N ASP A 45 4.85 -0.01 -2.26
CA ASP A 45 6.14 0.05 -2.99
C ASP A 45 7.20 0.47 -1.95
N SER A 46 7.32 -0.35 -0.90
CA SER A 46 8.19 -0.08 0.25
C SER A 46 9.29 -1.15 0.33
N ASP A 47 9.47 -1.78 1.49
CA ASP A 47 10.36 -2.91 1.66
C ASP A 47 9.65 -4.20 1.19
N HIS A 48 10.25 -4.87 0.21
CA HIS A 48 9.73 -6.07 -0.43
C HIS A 48 10.11 -7.36 0.33
N SER A 49 10.39 -7.29 1.64
CA SER A 49 10.45 -8.52 2.45
C SER A 49 9.04 -9.09 2.64
N TYR A 50 8.96 -10.42 2.72
CA TYR A 50 7.69 -11.11 2.91
C TYR A 50 6.97 -10.60 4.18
N GLU A 51 7.72 -10.41 5.26
CA GLU A 51 7.22 -9.95 6.55
C GLU A 51 6.66 -8.54 6.47
N ASN A 52 7.33 -7.62 5.77
CA ASN A 52 6.87 -6.23 5.65
C ASN A 52 5.64 -6.12 4.76
N MET A 53 5.65 -6.75 3.58
CA MET A 53 4.51 -6.81 2.67
C MET A 53 3.28 -7.37 3.41
N MET A 54 3.43 -8.52 4.08
CA MET A 54 2.34 -9.13 4.81
C MET A 54 1.82 -8.29 5.98
N PHE A 55 2.71 -7.58 6.67
CA PHE A 55 2.32 -6.64 7.72
C PHE A 55 1.48 -5.50 7.14
N GLU A 56 1.97 -4.81 6.12
CA GLU A 56 1.28 -3.65 5.54
C GLU A 56 -0.06 -4.05 4.90
N PHE A 57 -0.12 -5.18 4.20
CA PHE A 57 -1.37 -5.69 3.62
C PHE A 57 -2.43 -5.97 4.68
N LYS A 58 -2.04 -6.62 5.78
CA LYS A 58 -2.96 -6.92 6.90
C LYS A 58 -3.39 -5.67 7.65
N GLU A 59 -2.52 -4.68 7.82
CA GLU A 59 -2.90 -3.42 8.43
C GLU A 59 -3.88 -2.65 7.54
N ALA A 60 -3.58 -2.50 6.25
CA ALA A 60 -4.43 -1.81 5.29
C ALA A 60 -5.82 -2.47 5.15
N GLU A 61 -5.87 -3.80 5.09
CA GLU A 61 -7.11 -4.56 4.96
C GLU A 61 -8.15 -4.21 6.02
N LYS A 62 -7.74 -3.95 7.27
CA LYS A 62 -8.66 -3.59 8.37
C LYS A 62 -9.49 -2.34 8.09
N TYR A 63 -9.03 -1.48 7.19
CA TYR A 63 -9.63 -0.17 6.89
C TYR A 63 -10.07 -0.04 5.42
N LEU A 64 -9.81 -1.05 4.59
CA LEU A 64 -10.33 -1.16 3.23
C LEU A 64 -11.77 -1.67 3.31
N ALA A 65 -12.74 -0.79 3.03
CA ALA A 65 -14.15 -1.18 2.97
C ALA A 65 -14.42 -2.14 1.79
N SER A 66 -15.61 -2.73 1.73
CA SER A 66 -15.98 -3.61 0.62
C SER A 66 -15.84 -2.90 -0.74
N SER A 67 -15.26 -3.60 -1.72
CA SER A 67 -14.99 -3.13 -3.07
C SER A 67 -13.85 -2.11 -3.22
N LYS A 68 -12.89 -2.10 -2.29
CA LYS A 68 -11.69 -1.25 -2.35
C LYS A 68 -10.47 -2.04 -2.82
N VAL A 69 -9.43 -1.32 -3.24
CA VAL A 69 -8.31 -1.91 -4.00
C VAL A 69 -7.01 -1.83 -3.21
N LEU A 70 -6.31 -2.95 -3.13
CA LEU A 70 -4.92 -3.02 -2.72
C LEU A 70 -4.06 -3.27 -3.95
N ILE A 71 -3.04 -2.44 -4.13
CA ILE A 71 -2.05 -2.50 -5.20
C ILE A 71 -0.68 -2.70 -4.56
N SER A 72 0.14 -3.56 -5.14
CA SER A 72 1.52 -3.74 -4.72
C SER A 72 2.41 -3.80 -5.94
N ASP A 73 3.54 -3.10 -5.88
CA ASP A 73 4.64 -3.32 -6.80
C ASP A 73 5.45 -4.57 -6.41
N ASP A 74 6.31 -5.03 -7.32
CA ASP A 74 7.24 -6.16 -7.16
C ASP A 74 6.64 -7.43 -6.50
N VAL A 75 5.40 -7.79 -6.85
CA VAL A 75 4.72 -8.98 -6.27
C VAL A 75 5.34 -10.32 -6.67
N SER A 76 6.31 -10.31 -7.58
CA SER A 76 7.11 -11.47 -7.96
C SER A 76 8.28 -11.74 -7.01
N ASP A 77 8.66 -10.77 -6.19
CA ASP A 77 9.91 -10.83 -5.43
C ASP A 77 9.75 -11.68 -4.17
N THR A 78 8.51 -11.84 -3.69
CA THR A 78 8.16 -12.78 -2.62
C THR A 78 6.80 -13.43 -2.86
N LEU A 79 6.45 -14.41 -2.02
CA LEU A 79 5.15 -15.07 -2.05
C LEU A 79 4.05 -14.28 -1.31
N ALA A 80 4.37 -13.13 -0.70
CA ALA A 80 3.46 -12.41 0.20
C ALA A 80 2.13 -12.04 -0.47
N PHE A 81 2.18 -11.45 -1.67
CA PHE A 81 0.96 -11.07 -2.39
C PHE A 81 0.11 -12.29 -2.77
N ARG A 82 0.75 -13.36 -3.25
CA ARG A 82 0.07 -14.61 -3.59
C ARG A 82 -0.61 -15.22 -2.37
N ASP A 83 0.11 -15.32 -1.26
CA ASP A 83 -0.40 -15.95 -0.04
C ASP A 83 -1.50 -15.09 0.61
N PHE A 84 -1.34 -13.77 0.59
CA PHE A 84 -2.39 -12.82 1.02
C PHE A 84 -3.67 -12.97 0.21
N THR A 85 -3.59 -13.03 -1.12
CA THR A 85 -4.78 -13.10 -1.99
C THR A 85 -5.44 -14.48 -2.01
N ALA A 86 -4.64 -15.56 -1.98
CA ALA A 86 -5.13 -16.94 -1.98
C ALA A 86 -5.95 -17.27 -0.72
N ALA A 87 -5.52 -16.80 0.45
CA ALA A 87 -6.23 -17.02 1.72
C ALA A 87 -7.68 -16.49 1.72
N ARG A 88 -8.02 -15.58 0.79
CA ARG A 88 -9.31 -14.87 0.75
C ARG A 88 -10.18 -15.25 -0.44
N ARG A 89 -9.66 -16.05 -1.39
CA ARG A 89 -10.30 -16.34 -2.69
C ARG A 89 -10.68 -15.07 -3.47
N ASN A 90 -9.93 -13.98 -3.27
CA ASN A 90 -10.18 -12.72 -3.94
C ASN A 90 -9.74 -12.79 -5.41
N ARG A 91 -10.48 -12.11 -6.29
CA ARG A 91 -10.02 -11.90 -7.66
C ARG A 91 -8.85 -10.91 -7.64
N CYS A 92 -7.69 -11.37 -8.04
CA CYS A 92 -6.52 -10.55 -8.26
C CYS A 92 -6.09 -10.57 -9.73
N LEU A 93 -5.47 -9.49 -10.18
CA LEU A 93 -4.80 -9.36 -11.46
C LEU A 93 -3.32 -9.10 -11.16
N VAL A 94 -2.45 -9.83 -11.84
CA VAL A 94 -1.01 -9.53 -11.85
C VAL A 94 -0.66 -9.09 -13.27
N LEU A 95 -0.19 -7.86 -13.42
CA LEU A 95 0.31 -7.32 -14.67
C LEU A 95 1.81 -7.06 -14.51
N PHE A 96 2.64 -7.83 -15.22
CA PHE A 96 4.08 -7.89 -14.98
C PHE A 96 4.40 -8.20 -13.51
N LYS A 97 4.92 -7.21 -12.79
CA LYS A 97 5.28 -7.28 -11.38
C LYS A 97 4.31 -6.54 -10.46
N THR A 98 3.29 -5.91 -11.01
CA THR A 98 2.29 -5.18 -10.21
C THR A 98 1.08 -6.07 -9.95
N GLY A 99 0.75 -6.27 -8.68
CA GLY A 99 -0.43 -7.00 -8.25
C GLY A 99 -1.56 -6.06 -7.84
N ILE A 100 -2.78 -6.37 -8.27
CA ILE A 100 -4.00 -5.63 -7.94
C ILE A 100 -5.01 -6.62 -7.38
N VAL A 101 -5.53 -6.37 -6.19
CA VAL A 101 -6.60 -7.18 -5.58
C VAL A 101 -7.73 -6.30 -5.09
N LYS A 102 -8.96 -6.75 -5.35
CA LYS A 102 -10.17 -6.16 -4.77
C LYS A 102 -10.51 -6.88 -3.47
N LEU A 103 -10.69 -6.12 -2.38
CA LEU A 103 -11.09 -6.60 -1.06
C LEU A 103 -12.59 -6.37 -0.79
#